data_AF-A0A327NLJ0-F1
#
_entry.id   AF-A0A327NLJ0-F1
#
_cell.length_a   1.000
_cell.length_b   1.000
_cell.length_c   1.000
_cell.angle_alpha   90.00
_cell.angle_beta   90.00
_cell.angle_gamma   90.00
#
_symmetry.space_group_name_H-M   'P 1'
#
loop_
_entity.id
_entity.type
_entity.pdbx_description
1 polymer ?
#
loop_
_entity_poly.entity_id
_entity_poly.type
_entity_poly.pdbx_seq_one_letter_code
_entity_poly.pdbx_strand_id
1 'polypeptide(L)' 'MIDPQFINLTTDLATANFSLKSGSPVSDAGTKLLFSPSDIKGVARPKGGSVDCGAYEVQ' A
#
# COMPACT_ATOMS: atom_id res chain seq x y z
N MET A 1 7.71 -6.63 -14.68
CA MET A 1 6.84 -5.83 -13.79
C MET A 1 6.58 -6.67 -12.54
N ILE A 2 6.69 -6.09 -11.34
CA ILE A 2 6.43 -6.80 -10.08
C ILE A 2 4.93 -6.73 -9.75
N ASP A 3 4.33 -7.83 -9.28
CA ASP A 3 2.93 -7.86 -8.85
C ASP A 3 2.81 -7.28 -7.42
N PRO A 4 2.02 -6.20 -7.21
CA PRO A 4 1.79 -5.63 -5.88
C PRO A 4 1.03 -6.55 -4.92
N GLN A 5 0.34 -7.58 -5.40
CA GLN A 5 -0.46 -8.50 -4.58
C GLN A 5 -1.57 -7.79 -3.77
N PHE A 6 -2.48 -7.08 -4.46
CA PHE A 6 -3.67 -6.51 -3.83
C PHE A 6 -4.62 -7.59 -3.29
N ILE A 7 -5.40 -7.25 -2.26
CA ILE A 7 -6.40 -8.15 -1.66
C ILE A 7 -7.49 -8.52 -2.68
N ASN A 8 -8.07 -7.54 -3.36
CA ASN A 8 -9.07 -7.76 -4.42
C ASN A 8 -8.92 -6.74 -5.54
N LEU A 9 -8.21 -7.13 -6.61
CA LEU A 9 -7.99 -6.31 -7.80
C LEU A 9 -9.16 -6.45 -8.77
N THR A 10 -10.15 -5.58 -8.62
CA THR A 10 -11.32 -5.49 -9.50
C THR A 10 -11.70 -4.03 -9.73
N THR A 11 -12.44 -3.76 -10.80
CA THR A 11 -13.05 -2.45 -11.10
C THR A 11 -14.42 -2.27 -10.47
N ASP A 12 -14.99 -3.32 -9.88
CA ASP A 12 -16.23 -3.22 -9.11
C ASP A 12 -16.00 -2.45 -7.81
N LEU A 13 -16.51 -1.22 -7.76
CA LEU A 13 -16.35 -0.32 -6.63
C LEU A 13 -16.94 -0.88 -5.32
N ALA A 14 -17.93 -1.79 -5.40
CA ALA A 14 -18.53 -2.37 -4.20
C ALA A 14 -17.61 -3.38 -3.51
N THR A 15 -16.66 -3.97 -4.25
CA THR A 15 -15.83 -5.08 -3.75
C THR A 15 -14.33 -4.83 -3.87
N ALA A 16 -13.90 -3.82 -4.64
CA ALA A 16 -12.50 -3.51 -4.85
C ALA A 16 -11.75 -3.23 -3.53
N ASN A 17 -10.58 -3.85 -3.39
CA ASN A 17 -9.71 -3.65 -2.24
C ASN A 17 -8.25 -3.67 -2.68
N PHE A 18 -7.70 -2.46 -2.83
CA PHE A 18 -6.32 -2.24 -3.25
C PHE A 18 -5.34 -2.13 -2.07
N SER A 19 -5.74 -2.53 -0.84
CA SER A 19 -4.77 -2.80 0.22
C SER A 19 -3.89 -4.00 -0.16
N LEU A 20 -2.66 -4.02 0.35
CA LEU A 20 -1.69 -5.07 0.04
C LEU A 20 -1.95 -6.34 0.89
N LYS A 21 -1.66 -7.52 0.32
CA LYS A 21 -1.57 -8.76 1.10
C LYS A 21 -0.32 -8.75 1.98
N SER A 22 -0.36 -9.50 3.08
CA SER A 22 0.82 -9.70 3.93
C SER A 22 1.96 -10.35 3.11
N GLY A 23 3.17 -9.80 3.23
CA GLY A 23 4.34 -10.24 2.48
C GLY A 23 4.40 -9.72 1.03
N SER A 24 3.58 -8.73 0.67
CA SER A 24 3.66 -8.08 -0.64
C SER A 24 5.08 -7.60 -0.93
N PRO A 25 5.59 -7.79 -2.16
CA PRO A 25 6.94 -7.35 -2.51
C PRO A 25 7.08 -5.82 -2.61
N VAL A 26 5.97 -5.08 -2.49
CA VAL A 26 5.98 -3.62 -2.52
C VAL A 26 5.72 -3.00 -1.14
N SER A 27 5.63 -3.82 -0.09
CA SER A 27 5.70 -3.37 1.29
C SER A 27 7.10 -2.86 1.63
N ASP A 28 7.20 -1.75 2.37
CA ASP A 28 8.45 -1.07 2.70
C ASP A 28 9.34 -0.71 1.48
N ALA A 29 8.77 -0.66 0.27
CA ALA A 29 9.51 -0.48 -0.98
C ALA A 29 9.41 0.94 -1.56
N GLY A 30 8.64 1.83 -0.93
CA GLY A 30 8.42 3.19 -1.38
C GLY A 30 9.59 4.14 -1.06
N THR A 31 9.59 5.29 -1.74
CA THR A 31 10.62 6.32 -1.55
C THR A 31 10.47 7.03 -0.21
N LYS A 32 11.62 7.33 0.43
CA LYS A 32 11.68 8.14 1.66
C LYS A 32 11.81 9.64 1.38
N LEU A 33 11.93 10.04 0.11
CA LEU A 33 12.16 11.43 -0.29
C LEU A 33 10.87 12.26 -0.25
N LEU A 34 9.77 11.71 -0.78
CA LEU A 34 8.50 12.41 -0.87
C LEU A 34 7.35 11.39 -0.79
N PHE A 35 6.59 11.46 0.29
CA PHE A 35 5.40 10.66 0.51
C PHE A 35 4.40 11.45 1.37
N SER A 36 3.12 11.08 1.30
CA SER A 36 2.09 11.64 2.18
C SER A 36 2.27 11.13 3.61
N PRO A 37 2.19 11.98 4.66
CA PRO A 37 2.31 11.54 6.05
C PRO A 37 1.26 10.50 6.48
N SER A 38 0.14 10.43 5.76
CA SER A 38 -0.91 9.44 5.97
C SER A 38 -1.36 8.80 4.66
N ASP A 39 -1.79 7.55 4.75
CA ASP A 39 -2.41 6.80 3.65
C ASP A 39 -3.89 7.21 3.42
N ILE A 40 -4.55 6.59 2.44
CA ILE A 40 -5.95 6.88 2.08
C ILE A 40 -6.96 6.55 3.20
N LYS A 41 -6.57 5.74 4.19
CA LYS A 41 -7.36 5.41 5.38
C LYS A 41 -6.98 6.26 6.60
N GLY A 42 -6.04 7.20 6.45
CA GLY A 42 -5.54 8.03 7.54
C GLY A 42 -4.47 7.34 8.42
N VAL A 43 -3.94 6.20 8.00
CA VAL A 43 -2.86 5.50 8.70
C VAL A 43 -1.55 6.27 8.50
N ALA A 44 -0.83 6.56 9.59
CA ALA A 44 0.46 7.25 9.54
C ALA A 44 1.52 6.43 8.79
N ARG A 45 2.38 7.13 8.03
CA ARG A 45 3.47 6.57 7.24
C ARG A 45 4.84 7.12 7.67
N PRO A 46 5.94 6.34 7.60
CA PRO A 46 5.95 4.89 7.39
C PRO A 46 5.51 4.13 8.63
N LYS A 47 4.92 2.96 8.44
CA LYS A 47 4.69 2.00 9.52
C LYS A 47 5.88 1.06 9.71
N GLY A 48 6.55 0.66 8.64
CA GLY A 48 7.69 -0.25 8.66
C GLY A 48 9.03 0.45 8.45
N GLY A 49 9.94 -0.25 7.77
CA GLY A 49 11.25 0.27 7.42
C GLY A 49 11.21 1.38 6.36
N SER A 50 10.15 1.47 5.56
CA SER A 50 9.86 2.53 4.59
C SER A 50 8.36 2.70 4.42
N VAL A 51 7.93 3.58 3.52
CA VAL A 51 6.51 3.63 3.12
C VAL A 51 6.20 2.50 2.14
N ASP A 52 4.97 2.03 2.14
CA ASP A 52 4.50 1.10 1.11
C ASP A 52 4.24 1.84 -0.20
N CYS A 53 4.43 1.13 -1.32
CA CYS A 53 4.05 1.67 -2.63
C CYS A 53 2.53 1.70 -2.79
N GLY A 54 2.00 2.87 -3.14
CA GLY A 54 0.59 3.06 -3.46
C GLY A 54 -0.21 3.77 -2.35
N ALA A 55 -1.53 3.62 -2.40
CA ALA A 55 -2.47 4.42 -1.59
C ALA A 55 -2.67 3.92 -0.15
N TYR A 56 -2.25 2.70 0.15
CA TYR A 56 -2.41 2.07 1.46
C TYR A 56 -1.07 1.85 2.13
N GLU A 57 -1.05 1.98 3.46
CA GLU A 57 0.06 1.56 4.30
C GLU A 57 -0.40 0.36 5.14
N VAL A 58 0.21 -0.80 4.92
CA VAL A 58 -0.06 -2.04 5.64
C VAL A 58 1.09 -2.39 6.58
N GLN A 59 0.82 -3.23 7.57
CA GLN A 59 1.82 -3.86 8.44
C GLN A 59 1.43 -5.32 8.59
#